data_AF-A0A5D3KFK6-F1
#
_entry.id   AF-A0A5D3KFK6-F1
#
_cell.length_a   1.000
_cell.length_b   1.000
_cell.length_c   1.000
_cell.angle_alpha   90.00
_cell.angle_beta   90.00
_cell.angle_gamma   90.00
#
_symmetry.space_group_name_H-M   'P 1'
#
loop_
_entity.id
_entity.type
_entity.pdbx_description
1 polymer ?
#
loop_
_entity_poly.entity_id
_entity_poly.type
_entity_poly.pdbx_seq_one_letter_code
_entity_poly.pdbx_strand_id
1 'polypeptide(L)'
;MRDRYLGQWMRMYRELSIWKRIDAERAVHFRCFEDVASHLFCVQSADFYALPVTVNARLEFDRQFVELFIEVEPMERSRWFATVDQAITAHEEEFFSIGRDVADQEKKK
;
A
#
# COMPACT_ATOMS: atom_id res chain seq x y z
N MET A 1 12.50 38.98 -4.90
CA MET A 1 11.61 38.13 -4.06
C MET A 1 10.73 37.24 -4.94
N ARG A 2 11.35 36.30 -5.66
CA ARG A 2 10.70 35.18 -6.35
C ARG A 2 11.77 34.09 -6.35
N ASP A 3 11.54 33.04 -5.57
CA ASP A 3 12.27 31.74 -5.59
C ASP A 3 12.05 30.98 -4.27
N ARG A 4 10.79 30.82 -3.86
CA ARG A 4 10.43 29.88 -2.77
C ARG A 4 9.24 28.98 -3.10
N TYR A 5 8.81 28.95 -4.37
CA TYR A 5 7.67 28.13 -4.83
C TYR A 5 8.04 27.04 -5.85
N LEU A 6 9.33 26.89 -6.19
CA LEU A 6 9.80 25.90 -7.20
C LEU A 6 10.44 24.64 -6.57
N GLY A 7 10.43 24.49 -5.24
CA GLY A 7 11.11 23.39 -4.55
C GLY A 7 10.21 22.24 -4.06
N GLN A 8 8.91 22.28 -4.34
CA GLN A 8 7.92 21.34 -3.80
C GLN A 8 7.08 20.65 -4.89
N TRP A 9 7.44 20.80 -6.17
CA TRP A 9 6.53 20.51 -7.28
C TRP A 9 6.83 19.19 -7.98
N MET A 10 5.88 18.27 -7.84
CA MET A 10 5.68 16.98 -8.52
C MET A 10 6.74 15.92 -8.23
N ARG A 11 6.72 15.38 -7.00
CA ARG A 11 7.25 14.02 -6.79
C ARG A 11 6.48 13.09 -7.72
N MET A 12 7.22 12.40 -8.57
CA MET A 12 6.67 11.42 -9.48
C MET A 12 6.81 10.06 -8.83
N TYR A 13 5.72 9.32 -8.81
CA TYR A 13 5.70 7.96 -8.30
C TYR A 13 5.43 7.03 -9.47
N ARG A 14 6.16 5.91 -9.53
CA ARG A 14 5.85 4.80 -10.42
C ARG A 14 5.07 3.77 -9.62
N GLU A 15 3.90 3.38 -10.09
CA GLU A 15 3.14 2.26 -9.51
C GLU A 15 3.82 0.92 -9.86
N LEU A 16 3.91 0.02 -8.89
CA LEU A 16 4.32 -1.37 -9.07
C LEU A 16 3.21 -2.29 -8.57
N SER A 17 2.75 -3.17 -9.45
CA SER A 17 1.71 -4.15 -9.19
C SER A 17 2.34 -5.50 -8.85
N ILE A 18 2.28 -5.92 -7.58
CA ILE A 18 2.90 -7.17 -7.11
C ILE A 18 1.83 -8.15 -6.64
N TRP A 19 1.80 -9.34 -7.25
CA TRP A 19 0.86 -10.40 -6.90
C TRP A 19 1.53 -11.49 -6.08
N LYS A 20 0.94 -11.85 -4.94
CA LYS A 20 1.34 -13.00 -4.13
C LYS A 20 0.17 -13.99 -4.08
N ARG A 21 0.41 -15.19 -4.58
CA ARG A 21 -0.55 -16.31 -4.44
C ARG A 21 -0.49 -16.83 -3.01
N ILE A 22 -1.63 -16.93 -2.34
CA ILE A 22 -1.74 -17.47 -0.98
C ILE A 22 -2.00 -18.97 -1.07
N ASP A 23 -3.01 -19.38 -1.83
CA ASP A 23 -3.34 -20.78 -2.07
C ASP A 23 -4.08 -20.99 -3.40
N ALA A 24 -4.87 -22.06 -3.50
CA ALA A 24 -5.63 -22.41 -4.69
C ALA A 24 -6.72 -21.39 -5.04
N GLU A 25 -7.27 -20.68 -4.05
CA GLU A 25 -8.45 -19.84 -4.20
C GLU A 25 -8.22 -18.39 -3.76
N ARG A 26 -7.08 -18.10 -3.12
CA ARG A 26 -6.78 -16.78 -2.55
C ARG A 26 -5.47 -16.20 -3.06
N ALA A 27 -5.46 -14.89 -3.23
CA ALA A 27 -4.29 -14.10 -3.58
C ALA A 27 -4.37 -12.71 -2.94
N VAL A 28 -3.21 -12.05 -2.85
CA VAL A 28 -3.12 -10.64 -2.46
C VAL A 28 -2.39 -9.87 -3.56
N HIS A 29 -2.91 -8.68 -3.87
CA HIS A 29 -2.32 -7.70 -4.78
C HIS A 29 -1.76 -6.56 -3.94
N PHE A 30 -0.44 -6.51 -3.79
CA PHE A 30 0.23 -5.36 -3.21
C PHE A 30 0.38 -4.28 -4.28
N ARG A 31 -0.16 -3.10 -3.98
CA ARG A 31 -0.05 -1.89 -4.79
C ARG A 31 1.05 -1.04 -4.19
N CYS A 32 2.20 -1.00 -4.84
CA CYS A 32 3.39 -0.33 -4.34
C CYS A 32 3.68 0.93 -5.15
N PHE A 33 4.40 1.87 -4.54
CA PHE A 33 5.03 2.97 -5.26
C PHE A 33 6.54 2.91 -5.17
N GLU A 34 7.19 3.33 -6.25
CA GLU A 34 8.57 3.78 -6.29
C GLU A 34 8.57 5.30 -6.40
N ASP A 35 9.32 6.00 -5.54
CA ASP A 35 9.64 7.40 -5.76
C ASP A 35 10.71 7.50 -6.84
N VAL A 36 10.39 8.13 -7.96
CA VAL A 36 11.27 8.18 -9.15
C VAL A 36 12.59 8.92 -8.85
N ALA A 37 12.61 9.81 -7.85
CA ALA A 37 13.81 10.55 -7.50
C ALA A 37 14.77 9.74 -6.62
N SER A 38 14.25 9.08 -5.58
CA SER A 38 15.07 8.34 -4.61
C SER A 38 15.22 6.85 -4.91
N HIS A 39 14.39 6.30 -5.80
CA HIS A 39 14.26 4.86 -6.06
C HIS A 39 13.95 4.04 -4.80
N LEU A 40 13.32 4.67 -3.79
CA LEU A 40 12.78 3.98 -2.64
C LEU A 40 11.37 3.49 -2.93
N PHE A 41 10.94 2.47 -2.20
CA PHE A 41 9.68 1.78 -2.40
C PHE A 41 8.81 1.80 -1.15
N CYS A 42 7.50 1.86 -1.32
CA CYS A 42 6.52 1.68 -0.26
C CYS A 42 5.32 0.86 -0.73
N VAL A 43 4.59 0.27 0.22
CA VAL A 43 3.26 -0.32 -0.03
C VAL A 43 2.22 0.76 0.26
N GLN A 44 1.28 0.96 -0.68
CA GLN A 44 0.13 1.83 -0.50
C GLN A 44 -1.11 1.05 -0.03
N SER A 45 -1.37 -0.10 -0.64
CA SER A 45 -2.46 -1.00 -0.24
C SER A 45 -2.12 -2.47 -0.51
N ALA A 46 -2.86 -3.35 0.18
CA ALA A 46 -2.84 -4.79 -0.02
C ALA A 46 -4.28 -5.26 -0.23
N ASP A 47 -4.62 -5.58 -1.49
CA ASP A 47 -5.98 -5.94 -1.88
C ASP A 47 -6.11 -7.46 -1.86
N PHE A 48 -6.95 -8.01 -0.98
CA PHE A 48 -7.14 -9.46 -0.84
C PHE A 48 -8.29 -9.95 -1.73
N TYR A 49 -8.03 -11.01 -2.49
CA TYR A 49 -8.99 -11.65 -3.39
C TYR A 49 -9.20 -13.11 -3.00
N ALA A 50 -10.45 -13.56 -3.13
CA ALA A 50 -10.85 -14.95 -3.05
C ALA A 50 -11.72 -15.31 -4.26
N LEU A 51 -11.66 -16.56 -4.73
CA LEU A 51 -12.55 -17.05 -5.77
C LEU A 51 -13.95 -17.36 -5.21
N PRO A 52 -15.03 -17.01 -5.93
CA PRO A 52 -15.05 -16.22 -7.16
C PRO A 52 -14.79 -14.73 -6.89
N VAL A 53 -14.00 -14.09 -7.75
CA VAL A 53 -13.75 -12.64 -7.67
C VAL A 53 -15.02 -11.88 -8.08
N THR A 54 -15.45 -10.95 -7.25
CA THR A 54 -16.58 -10.06 -7.58
C THR A 54 -16.10 -8.77 -8.23
N VAL A 55 -16.84 -8.27 -9.22
CA VAL A 55 -16.52 -6.99 -9.89
C VAL A 55 -16.53 -5.83 -8.88
N ASN A 56 -17.47 -5.85 -7.93
CA ASN A 56 -17.59 -4.82 -6.90
C ASN A 56 -16.34 -4.73 -6.02
N ALA A 57 -15.76 -5.87 -5.62
CA ALA A 57 -14.53 -5.86 -4.81
C ALA A 57 -13.39 -5.16 -5.56
N ARG A 58 -13.22 -5.44 -6.86
CA ARG A 58 -12.17 -4.81 -7.65
C ARG A 58 -12.37 -3.29 -7.80
N LEU A 59 -13.60 -2.86 -8.07
CA LEU A 59 -13.92 -1.44 -8.22
C LEU A 59 -13.68 -0.66 -6.92
N GLU A 60 -14.01 -1.25 -5.77
CA GLU A 60 -13.76 -0.60 -4.47
C GLU A 60 -12.26 -0.47 -4.19
N PHE A 61 -11.45 -1.48 -4.47
CA PHE A 61 -10.00 -1.38 -4.30
C PHE A 61 -9.37 -0.33 -5.23
N ASP A 62 -9.82 -0.27 -6.49
CA ASP A 62 -9.32 0.73 -7.44
C ASP A 62 -9.72 2.15 -7.03
N ARG A 63 -10.96 2.35 -6.56
CA ARG A 63 -11.42 3.64 -5.98
C ARG A 63 -10.58 4.01 -4.77
N GLN A 64 -10.44 3.11 -3.80
CA GLN A 64 -9.71 3.35 -2.55
C GLN A 64 -8.24 3.69 -2.81
N PHE A 65 -7.57 2.99 -3.72
CA PHE A 65 -6.17 3.27 -4.06
C PHE A 65 -5.98 4.72 -4.54
N VAL A 66 -6.83 5.17 -5.47
CA VAL A 66 -6.77 6.54 -6.01
C VAL A 66 -7.09 7.57 -4.94
N GLU A 67 -8.12 7.36 -4.14
CA GLU A 67 -8.46 8.25 -3.02
C GLU A 67 -7.30 8.40 -2.06
N LEU A 68 -6.73 7.27 -1.61
CA LEU A 68 -5.63 7.28 -0.67
C LEU A 68 -4.34 7.91 -1.23
N PHE A 69 -4.15 7.95 -2.54
CA PHE A 69 -3.05 8.68 -3.19
C PHE A 69 -3.29 10.20 -3.20
N ILE A 70 -4.54 10.63 -3.35
CA ILE A 70 -4.92 12.05 -3.40
C ILE A 70 -4.99 12.66 -1.98
N GLU A 71 -5.52 11.92 -1.01
CA GLU A 71 -5.79 12.43 0.34
C GLU A 71 -4.52 12.76 1.13
N VAL A 72 -3.50 11.91 1.04
CA VAL A 72 -2.24 12.06 1.79
C VAL A 72 -1.06 11.68 0.90
N GLU A 73 -0.04 12.53 0.84
CA GLU A 73 1.15 12.27 0.04
C GLU A 73 1.76 10.90 0.44
N PRO A 74 2.11 10.01 -0.52
CA PRO A 74 2.70 8.71 -0.23
C PRO A 74 3.90 8.75 0.74
N MET A 75 4.65 9.84 0.71
CA MET A 75 5.81 10.07 1.58
C MET A 75 5.47 10.33 3.05
N GLU A 76 4.27 10.83 3.32
CA GLU A 76 3.81 11.12 4.68
C GLU A 76 3.10 9.93 5.32
N ARG A 77 2.44 9.10 4.51
CA ARG A 77 1.60 8.00 5.00
C ARG A 77 2.26 6.63 5.09
N SER A 78 3.32 6.40 4.31
CA SER A 78 3.95 5.08 4.19
C SER A 78 5.40 5.12 4.63
N ARG A 79 5.90 3.99 5.12
CA ARG A 79 7.34 3.76 5.30
C ARG A 79 7.97 3.39 3.97
N TRP A 80 9.20 3.87 3.76
CA TRP A 80 9.93 3.73 2.50
C TRP A 80 11.19 2.88 2.70
N PHE A 81 11.46 2.00 1.73
CA PHE A 81 12.50 0.97 1.82
C PHE A 81 13.32 0.92 0.54
N ALA A 82 14.50 0.31 0.61
CA ALA A 82 15.42 0.21 -0.53
C ALA A 82 14.95 -0.81 -1.58
N THR A 83 14.08 -1.75 -1.21
CA THR A 83 13.51 -2.74 -2.13
C THR A 83 12.03 -2.96 -1.92
N VAL A 84 11.35 -3.43 -2.97
CA VAL A 84 9.93 -3.81 -2.92
C VAL A 84 9.69 -4.95 -1.92
N ASP A 85 10.57 -5.96 -1.88
CA ASP A 85 10.46 -7.07 -0.91
C ASP A 85 10.49 -6.56 0.54
N GLN A 86 11.40 -5.65 0.87
CA GLN A 86 11.47 -5.05 2.21
C GLN A 86 10.19 -4.28 2.55
N ALA A 87 9.66 -3.51 1.60
CA ALA A 87 8.41 -2.79 1.80
C ALA A 87 7.23 -3.73 2.06
N ILE A 88 7.14 -4.84 1.33
CA ILE A 88 6.10 -5.85 1.53
C ILE A 88 6.27 -6.55 2.87
N THR A 89 7.48 -7.02 3.21
CA THR A 89 7.73 -7.69 4.51
C THR A 89 7.35 -6.78 5.68
N ALA A 90 7.76 -5.52 5.67
CA ALA A 90 7.43 -4.57 6.73
C ALA A 90 5.92 -4.32 6.85
N HIS A 91 5.22 -4.24 5.71
CA HIS A 91 3.76 -4.10 5.68
C HIS A 91 3.07 -5.34 6.25
N GLU A 92 3.49 -6.54 5.84
CA GLU A 92 2.93 -7.79 6.38
C GLU A 92 3.13 -7.92 7.90
N GLU A 93 4.31 -7.56 8.41
CA GLU A 93 4.60 -7.58 9.85
C GLU A 93 3.72 -6.60 10.64
N GLU A 94 3.55 -5.37 10.14
CA GLU A 94 2.70 -4.36 10.74
C GLU A 94 1.25 -4.84 10.84
N PHE A 95 0.66 -5.29 9.73
CA PHE A 95 -0.75 -5.70 9.72
C PHE A 95 -1.00 -7.06 10.40
N PHE A 96 -0.02 -7.96 10.42
CA PHE A 96 -0.10 -9.18 11.22
C PHE A 96 -0.10 -8.88 12.73
N SER A 97 0.66 -7.88 13.16
CA SER A 97 0.65 -7.44 14.57
C SER A 97 -0.69 -6.83 14.96
N ILE A 98 -1.23 -5.91 14.15
CA ILE A 98 -2.54 -5.27 14.35
C ILE A 98 -3.66 -6.32 14.46
N GLY A 99 -3.68 -7.31 13.55
CA GLY A 99 -4.70 -8.36 13.57
C GLY A 99 -4.71 -9.19 14.86
N ARG A 100 -3.53 -9.47 15.44
CA ARG A 100 -3.43 -10.14 16.74
C ARG A 100 -3.93 -9.26 17.88
N ASP A 101 -3.53 -8.00 17.90
CA ASP A 101 -3.88 -7.07 18.97
C ASP A 101 -5.40 -6.84 19.04
N VAL A 102 -6.06 -6.72 17.89
CA VAL A 102 -7.53 -6.62 17.80
C VAL A 102 -8.20 -7.90 18.33
N ALA A 103 -7.74 -9.08 17.92
CA ALA A 103 -8.29 -10.35 18.37
C ALA A 103 -8.12 -10.56 19.89
N ASP A 104 -7.02 -10.09 20.46
CA ASP A 104 -6.76 -10.17 21.91
C ASP A 104 -7.61 -9.18 22.72
N GLN A 105 -8.01 -8.05 22.13
CA GLN A 105 -8.95 -7.10 22.74
C GLN A 105 -10.40 -7.60 22.72
N GLU A 106 -10.80 -8.30 21.66
CA GLU A 106 -12.15 -8.88 21.55
C GLU A 106 -12.37 -10.03 22.55
N LYS A 107 -11.35 -10.85 22.83
CA LYS A 107 -11.43 -11.95 23.82
C LYS A 107 -11.51 -11.47 25.28
N LYS A 108 -11.22 -10.20 25.55
CA LYS A 108 -11.25 -9.59 26.88
C LYS A 108 -12.56 -8.82 27.17
N LYS A 109 -13.49 -8.79 26.22
CA LYS A 109 -14.85 -8.27 26.38
C LYS A 109 -15.84 -9.41 26.57
#